data_AF-A0A2H0TXP8-F1
#
_entry.id   AF-A0A2H0TXP8-F1
#
_cell.length_a   1.000
_cell.length_b   1.000
_cell.length_c   1.000
_cell.angle_alpha   90.00
_cell.angle_beta   90.00
_cell.angle_gamma   90.00
#
_symmetry.space_group_name_H-M   'P 1'
#
loop_
_entity.id
_entity.type
_entity.pdbx_description
1 polymer ?
#
loop_
_entity_poly.entity_id
_entity_poly.type
_entity_poly.pdbx_seq_one_letter_code
_entity_poly.pdbx_strand_id
1 'polypeptide(L)'
;MLEKMAINIAKLTYEVKQNVEGPLSLKQTQDIAELLEKYKRREITPPTAEDYQFLRVKPEDQSLVTKRHDSDYYLIDKETGDNFLIELKIDGDLDNKKARSEKEALLEQFAILSNTLPQDTKIQMFFATAYNRFGEGKPWKQERVRQFFSDDELLIGKDFWDFVCKSDEGYKIVLDAYKNVTKRLKYKKIRNDFTISRNFNNISYFLKNKLEQVY
;
A
#
# COMPACT_ATOMS: atom_id res chain seq x y z
N MET A 1 -4.30 -7.33 12.71
CA MET A 1 -5.75 -7.62 12.59
C MET A 1 -6.33 -6.99 11.32
N LEU A 2 -6.24 -5.66 11.19
CA LEU A 2 -6.70 -4.90 10.02
C LEU A 2 -5.93 -5.26 8.75
N GLU A 3 -4.61 -5.45 8.85
CA GLU A 3 -3.75 -5.86 7.73
C GLU A 3 -4.20 -7.19 7.10
N LYS A 4 -4.38 -8.25 7.90
CA LYS A 4 -4.93 -9.53 7.40
C LYS A 4 -6.31 -9.37 6.74
N MET A 5 -7.12 -8.44 7.22
CA MET A 5 -8.42 -8.15 6.61
C MET A 5 -8.24 -7.46 5.26
N ALA A 6 -7.39 -6.44 5.18
CA ALA A 6 -7.08 -5.75 3.93
C ALA A 6 -6.50 -6.71 2.88
N ILE A 7 -5.55 -7.59 3.26
CA ILE A 7 -5.03 -8.64 2.37
C ILE A 7 -6.15 -9.53 1.83
N ASN A 8 -7.07 -9.98 2.69
CA ASN A 8 -8.16 -10.86 2.27
C ASN A 8 -9.15 -10.18 1.32
N ILE A 9 -9.42 -8.88 1.54
CA ILE A 9 -10.27 -8.09 0.65
C ILE A 9 -9.55 -7.88 -0.69
N ALA A 10 -8.28 -7.46 -0.67
CA ALA A 10 -7.48 -7.25 -1.87
C ALA A 10 -7.46 -8.49 -2.76
N LYS A 11 -7.36 -9.70 -2.19
CA LYS A 11 -7.34 -10.96 -2.94
C LYS A 11 -8.58 -11.21 -3.83
N LEU A 12 -9.68 -10.50 -3.59
CA LEU A 12 -10.88 -10.59 -4.43
C LEU A 12 -10.58 -10.03 -5.83
N THR A 13 -9.97 -8.86 -5.92
CA THR A 13 -9.76 -8.10 -7.16
C THR A 13 -8.30 -8.05 -7.62
N TYR A 14 -7.35 -8.31 -6.73
CA TYR A 14 -5.90 -8.27 -6.99
C TYR A 14 -5.25 -9.64 -6.78
N GLU A 15 -4.19 -9.93 -7.54
CA GLU A 15 -3.18 -10.88 -7.09
C GLU A 15 -2.34 -10.19 -6.00
N VAL A 16 -2.15 -10.86 -4.86
CA VAL A 16 -1.48 -10.26 -3.70
C VAL A 16 -0.18 -11.01 -3.40
N LYS A 17 0.94 -10.29 -3.47
CA LYS A 17 2.28 -10.73 -3.07
C LYS A 17 2.75 -9.88 -1.88
N GLN A 18 3.74 -10.38 -1.16
CA GLN A 18 4.34 -9.72 0.03
C GLN A 18 5.86 -9.61 -0.08
N ASN A 19 6.36 -9.64 -1.31
CA ASN A 19 7.76 -9.38 -1.64
C ASN A 19 7.86 -9.10 -3.14
N VAL A 20 8.96 -8.47 -3.50
CA VAL A 20 9.47 -8.42 -4.87
C VAL A 20 10.87 -9.03 -4.88
N GLU A 21 11.20 -9.69 -5.98
CA GLU A 21 12.52 -10.29 -6.16
C GLU A 21 12.97 -10.08 -7.60
N GLY A 22 14.23 -9.67 -7.76
CA GLY A 22 14.80 -9.42 -9.07
C GLY A 22 16.13 -8.67 -9.01
N PRO A 23 16.70 -8.36 -10.17
CA PRO A 23 17.99 -7.69 -10.27
C PRO A 23 17.88 -6.22 -9.82
N LEU A 24 18.87 -5.77 -9.04
CA LEU A 24 19.07 -4.37 -8.68
C LEU A 24 20.56 -4.04 -8.84
N SER A 25 20.88 -2.97 -9.56
CA SER A 25 22.26 -2.51 -9.72
C SER A 25 22.72 -1.60 -8.58
N LEU A 26 24.02 -1.55 -8.33
CA LEU A 26 24.62 -0.57 -7.43
C LEU A 26 24.30 0.87 -7.86
N LYS A 27 24.28 1.13 -9.17
CA LYS A 27 23.95 2.45 -9.72
C LYS A 27 22.51 2.86 -9.37
N GLN A 28 21.53 1.98 -9.54
CA GLN A 28 20.15 2.26 -9.11
C GLN A 28 20.06 2.55 -7.61
N THR A 29 20.80 1.82 -6.76
CA THR A 29 20.85 2.13 -5.32
C THR A 29 21.44 3.52 -5.03
N GLN A 30 22.51 3.91 -5.74
CA GLN A 30 23.10 5.25 -5.63
C GLN A 30 22.12 6.34 -6.10
N ASP A 31 21.44 6.10 -7.21
CA ASP A 31 20.45 7.02 -7.78
C ASP A 31 19.26 7.25 -6.85
N ILE A 32 18.78 6.19 -6.19
CA ILE A 32 17.74 6.29 -5.15
C ILE A 32 18.23 7.18 -4.01
N ALA A 33 19.46 6.96 -3.52
CA ALA A 33 20.02 7.76 -2.44
C ALA A 33 20.16 9.25 -2.83
N GLU A 34 20.61 9.54 -4.05
CA GLU A 34 20.70 10.90 -4.58
C GLU A 34 19.32 11.57 -4.69
N LEU A 35 18.31 10.86 -5.22
CA LEU A 35 16.94 11.37 -5.31
C LEU A 35 16.36 11.69 -3.93
N LEU A 36 16.54 10.81 -2.95
CA LEU A 36 16.09 11.03 -1.57
C LEU A 36 16.80 12.22 -0.91
N GLU A 37 18.08 12.46 -1.20
CA GLU A 37 18.76 13.67 -0.72
C GLU A 37 18.22 14.95 -1.39
N LYS A 38 17.86 14.91 -2.68
CA LYS A 38 17.19 16.05 -3.36
C LYS A 38 15.84 16.38 -2.72
N TYR A 39 15.01 15.39 -2.43
CA TYR A 39 13.75 15.58 -1.67
C TYR A 39 14.00 16.15 -0.27
N LYS A 40 14.99 15.61 0.43
CA LYS A 40 15.36 16.07 1.78
C LYS A 40 15.86 17.52 1.79
N ARG A 41 16.54 17.97 0.73
CA ARG A 41 16.99 19.36 0.54
C ARG A 41 15.94 20.27 -0.10
N ARG A 42 14.79 19.71 -0.51
CA ARG A 42 13.71 20.40 -1.25
C ARG A 42 14.18 21.01 -2.57
N GLU A 43 15.17 20.38 -3.19
CA GLU A 43 15.58 20.69 -4.57
C GLU A 43 14.52 20.23 -5.57
N ILE A 44 13.76 19.18 -5.21
CA ILE A 44 12.56 18.71 -5.90
C ILE A 44 11.40 18.74 -4.90
N THR A 45 10.38 19.55 -5.18
CA THR A 45 9.19 19.67 -4.33
C THR A 45 8.01 20.28 -5.11
N PRO A 46 6.79 19.74 -5.01
CA PRO A 46 6.46 18.44 -4.39
C PRO A 46 7.09 17.27 -5.17
N PRO A 47 7.35 16.13 -4.51
CA PRO A 47 7.71 14.89 -5.21
C PRO A 47 6.61 14.50 -6.22
N THR A 48 6.98 13.82 -7.29
CA THR A 48 6.07 13.34 -8.35
C THR A 48 6.41 11.91 -8.78
N ALA A 49 5.52 11.29 -9.55
CA ALA A 49 5.75 9.95 -10.10
C ALA A 49 6.88 9.94 -11.15
N GLU A 50 7.03 11.05 -11.87
CA GLU A 50 8.00 11.28 -12.93
C GLU A 50 9.44 11.26 -12.41
N ASP A 51 9.64 11.77 -11.18
CA ASP A 51 10.96 11.93 -10.56
C ASP A 51 11.77 10.64 -10.45
N TYR A 52 11.11 9.48 -10.42
CA TYR A 52 11.76 8.17 -10.30
C TYR A 52 11.64 7.28 -11.54
N GLN A 53 11.00 7.73 -12.62
CA GLN A 53 10.85 6.90 -13.84
C GLN A 53 12.19 6.57 -14.50
N PHE A 54 13.21 7.41 -14.29
CA PHE A 54 14.56 7.15 -14.79
C PHE A 54 15.17 5.86 -14.21
N LEU A 55 14.68 5.36 -13.06
CA LEU A 55 15.12 4.08 -12.47
C LEU A 55 14.71 2.86 -13.32
N ARG A 56 13.82 3.02 -14.31
CA ARG A 56 13.44 1.96 -15.26
C ARG A 56 14.53 1.62 -16.27
N VAL A 57 15.56 2.45 -16.40
CA VAL A 57 16.65 2.20 -17.34
C VAL A 57 17.41 0.96 -16.90
N LYS A 58 17.30 -0.11 -17.70
CA LYS A 58 17.90 -1.42 -17.38
C LYS A 58 19.43 -1.30 -17.31
N PRO A 59 20.07 -1.85 -16.27
CA PRO A 59 21.52 -1.82 -16.16
C PRO A 59 22.19 -2.69 -17.23
N GLU A 60 23.19 -2.15 -17.95
CA GLU A 60 23.96 -2.84 -19.00
C GLU A 60 25.04 -3.77 -18.41
N ASP A 61 24.64 -4.74 -17.58
CA ASP A 61 25.44 -5.94 -17.23
C ASP A 61 26.52 -5.82 -16.11
N GLN A 62 26.94 -4.63 -15.68
CA GLN A 62 27.96 -4.55 -14.62
C GLN A 62 27.34 -4.40 -13.22
N SER A 63 27.24 -5.52 -12.46
CA SER A 63 26.87 -5.63 -11.03
C SER A 63 25.40 -5.82 -10.66
N LEU A 64 24.59 -6.49 -11.49
CA LEU A 64 23.26 -6.92 -11.06
C LEU A 64 23.36 -7.98 -9.96
N VAL A 65 22.76 -7.68 -8.80
CA VAL A 65 22.58 -8.67 -7.73
C VAL A 65 21.08 -8.93 -7.60
N THR A 66 20.69 -10.21 -7.59
CA THR A 66 19.32 -10.58 -7.25
C THR A 66 19.06 -10.16 -5.82
N LYS A 67 18.14 -9.22 -5.64
CA LYS A 67 17.68 -8.76 -4.35
C LYS A 67 16.23 -9.17 -4.17
N ARG A 68 15.93 -9.57 -2.94
CA ARG A 68 14.57 -9.71 -2.45
C ARG A 68 14.30 -8.58 -1.47
N HIS A 69 13.17 -7.92 -1.63
CA HIS A 69 12.66 -6.94 -0.69
C HIS A 69 11.28 -7.41 -0.22
N ASP A 70 11.07 -7.51 1.08
CA ASP A 70 9.74 -7.83 1.63
C ASP A 70 8.85 -6.59 1.52
N SER A 71 7.58 -6.80 1.17
CA SER A 71 6.60 -5.73 0.92
C SER A 71 5.39 -5.97 1.80
N ASP A 72 4.77 -4.92 2.35
CA ASP A 72 3.47 -5.08 2.99
C ASP A 72 2.42 -5.55 1.96
N TYR A 73 2.36 -4.87 0.81
CA TYR A 73 1.57 -5.31 -0.34
C TYR A 73 2.29 -5.03 -1.67
N TYR A 74 2.37 -6.06 -2.49
CA TYR A 74 2.52 -5.94 -3.93
C TYR A 74 1.24 -6.49 -4.57
N LEU A 75 0.44 -5.58 -5.13
CA LEU A 75 -0.85 -5.89 -5.76
C LEU A 75 -0.72 -5.83 -7.28
N ILE A 76 -1.32 -6.81 -7.95
CA ILE A 76 -1.47 -6.82 -9.42
C ILE A 76 -2.96 -6.84 -9.71
N ASP A 77 -3.46 -5.82 -10.41
CA ASP A 77 -4.86 -5.77 -10.82
C ASP A 77 -5.16 -6.90 -11.80
N LYS A 78 -6.14 -7.76 -11.48
CA LYS A 78 -6.47 -8.92 -12.32
C LYS A 78 -7.09 -8.53 -13.67
N GLU A 79 -7.67 -7.34 -13.78
CA GLU A 79 -8.32 -6.87 -15.00
C GLU A 79 -7.36 -6.07 -15.87
N THR A 80 -6.60 -5.14 -15.28
CA THR A 80 -5.73 -4.23 -16.05
C THR A 80 -4.29 -4.70 -16.14
N GLY A 81 -3.83 -5.55 -15.22
CA GLY A 81 -2.42 -5.90 -15.06
C GLY A 81 -1.56 -4.81 -14.42
N ASP A 82 -2.18 -3.73 -13.93
CA ASP A 82 -1.48 -2.65 -13.23
C ASP A 82 -0.85 -3.14 -11.93
N ASN A 83 0.35 -2.64 -11.61
CA ASN A 83 1.12 -3.05 -10.45
C ASN A 83 1.14 -1.93 -9.41
N PHE A 84 0.92 -2.30 -8.15
CA PHE A 84 0.88 -1.37 -7.03
C PHE A 84 1.73 -1.87 -5.87
N LEU A 85 2.65 -1.02 -5.40
CA LEU A 85 3.48 -1.25 -4.23
C LEU A 85 2.93 -0.42 -3.08
N ILE A 86 2.68 -1.04 -1.93
CA ILE A 86 2.11 -0.35 -0.76
C ILE A 86 2.93 -0.69 0.48
N GLU A 87 3.40 0.35 1.16
CA GLU A 87 3.87 0.26 2.56
C GLU A 87 2.75 0.76 3.48
N LEU A 88 2.37 -0.02 4.49
CA LEU A 88 1.19 0.22 5.33
C LEU A 88 1.58 0.48 6.79
N LYS A 89 1.12 1.61 7.35
CA LYS A 89 1.14 1.87 8.79
C LYS A 89 -0.26 1.73 9.39
N ILE A 90 -0.43 0.75 10.26
CA ILE A 90 -1.74 0.40 10.84
C ILE A 90 -2.14 1.34 11.99
N ASP A 91 -1.18 2.01 12.62
CA ASP A 91 -1.37 2.86 13.80
C ASP A 91 -1.82 4.30 13.48
N GLY A 92 -2.12 4.60 12.22
CA GLY A 92 -2.65 5.91 11.83
C GLY A 92 -1.62 7.02 11.84
N ASP A 93 -0.34 6.71 12.11
CA ASP A 93 0.74 7.67 12.08
C ASP A 93 1.72 7.26 10.99
N LEU A 94 1.68 7.98 9.85
CA LEU A 94 2.75 7.86 8.88
C LEU A 94 4.00 8.48 9.52
N ASP A 95 4.85 7.61 10.07
CA ASP A 95 5.99 7.99 10.90
C ASP A 95 6.89 9.00 10.18
N ASN A 96 6.83 10.26 10.62
CA ASN A 96 7.66 11.35 10.11
C ASN A 96 9.16 11.01 10.12
N LYS A 97 9.63 10.24 11.11
CA LYS A 97 11.05 9.88 11.19
C LYS A 97 11.42 8.82 10.15
N LYS A 98 10.46 8.01 9.72
CA LYS A 98 10.67 6.91 8.76
C LYS A 98 10.24 7.24 7.34
N ALA A 99 9.55 8.34 7.07
CA ALA A 99 9.11 8.71 5.71
C ALA A 99 10.21 8.55 4.63
N ARG A 100 11.46 8.93 4.93
CA ARG A 100 12.60 8.70 4.03
C ARG A 100 12.85 7.21 3.75
N SER A 101 12.93 6.39 4.79
CA SER A 101 13.22 4.95 4.64
C SER A 101 12.06 4.19 4.00
N GLU A 102 10.81 4.60 4.24
CA GLU A 102 9.64 4.01 3.57
C GLU A 102 9.64 4.34 2.07
N LYS A 103 10.03 5.58 1.71
CA LYS A 103 10.19 5.96 0.30
C LYS A 103 11.36 5.21 -0.36
N GLU A 104 12.47 5.04 0.36
CA GLU A 104 13.62 4.26 -0.08
C GLU A 104 13.23 2.80 -0.38
N ALA A 105 12.52 2.14 0.55
CA ALA A 105 12.01 0.79 0.37
C ALA A 105 11.12 0.67 -0.88
N LEU A 106 10.19 1.61 -1.08
CA LEU A 106 9.31 1.63 -2.26
C LEU A 106 10.09 1.82 -3.57
N LEU A 107 11.10 2.71 -3.58
CA LEU A 107 11.93 2.96 -4.75
C LEU A 107 12.81 1.76 -5.12
N GLU A 108 13.35 1.05 -4.13
CA GLU A 108 14.09 -0.20 -4.37
C GLU A 108 13.17 -1.26 -4.98
N GLN A 109 11.97 -1.43 -4.43
CA GLN A 109 10.98 -2.35 -4.97
C GLN A 109 10.57 -1.99 -6.40
N PHE A 110 10.35 -0.70 -6.67
CA PHE A 110 10.06 -0.17 -8.00
C PHE A 110 11.17 -0.49 -9.00
N ALA A 111 12.43 -0.27 -8.63
CA ALA A 111 13.57 -0.55 -9.50
C ALA A 111 13.70 -2.06 -9.79
N ILE A 112 13.53 -2.91 -8.77
CA ILE A 112 13.49 -4.37 -8.92
C ILE A 112 12.41 -4.80 -9.91
N LEU A 113 11.17 -4.31 -9.73
CA LEU A 113 10.06 -4.65 -10.63
C LEU A 113 10.28 -4.11 -12.04
N SER A 114 10.75 -2.88 -12.17
CA SER A 114 11.01 -2.26 -13.48
C SER A 114 12.05 -3.01 -14.31
N ASN A 115 13.02 -3.66 -13.65
CA ASN A 115 14.00 -4.49 -14.34
C ASN A 115 13.43 -5.84 -14.82
N THR A 116 12.36 -6.34 -14.19
CA THR A 116 11.75 -7.64 -14.49
C THR A 116 10.52 -7.56 -15.39
N LEU A 117 9.78 -6.45 -15.31
CA LEU A 117 8.56 -6.23 -16.07
C LEU A 117 8.86 -5.55 -17.43
N PRO A 118 7.91 -5.59 -18.38
CA PRO A 118 7.96 -4.76 -19.57
C PRO A 118 8.11 -3.27 -19.23
N GLN A 119 8.82 -2.53 -20.08
CA GLN A 119 9.23 -1.15 -19.81
C GLN A 119 8.05 -0.21 -19.51
N ASP A 120 6.94 -0.40 -20.23
CA ASP A 120 5.74 0.45 -20.12
C ASP A 120 4.72 -0.07 -19.08
N THR A 121 5.06 -1.14 -18.34
CA THR A 121 4.17 -1.65 -17.31
C THR A 121 3.99 -0.60 -16.21
N LYS A 122 2.74 -0.25 -15.93
CA LYS A 122 2.39 0.69 -14.86
C LYS A 122 2.73 0.08 -13.49
N ILE A 123 3.56 0.81 -12.74
CA ILE A 123 3.95 0.49 -11.36
C ILE A 123 3.77 1.77 -10.57
N GLN A 124 2.85 1.77 -9.61
CA GLN A 124 2.55 2.92 -8.76
C GLN A 124 2.85 2.57 -7.30
N MET A 125 3.41 3.53 -6.56
CA MET A 125 3.82 3.37 -5.17
C MET A 125 2.88 4.13 -4.25
N PHE A 126 2.54 3.53 -3.12
CA PHE A 126 1.70 4.14 -2.11
C PHE A 126 2.28 3.99 -0.72
N PHE A 127 2.17 5.06 0.07
CA PHE A 127 2.35 5.01 1.51
C PHE A 127 1.00 5.17 2.19
N ALA A 128 0.58 4.13 2.90
CA ALA A 128 -0.80 3.96 3.29
C ALA A 128 -0.99 3.93 4.81
N THR A 129 -2.17 4.34 5.24
CA THR A 129 -2.65 4.07 6.59
C THR A 129 -4.15 3.78 6.61
N ALA A 130 -4.57 2.88 7.50
CA ALA A 130 -5.95 2.41 7.56
C ALA A 130 -6.96 3.44 8.10
N TYR A 131 -6.50 4.53 8.70
CA TYR A 131 -7.36 5.62 9.19
C TYR A 131 -6.60 6.95 9.25
N ASN A 132 -7.35 8.04 9.17
CA ASN A 132 -6.78 9.38 9.21
C ASN A 132 -6.74 9.92 10.66
N ARG A 133 -5.54 10.10 11.22
CA ARG A 133 -5.37 10.70 12.57
C ARG A 133 -5.90 12.13 12.71
N PHE A 134 -6.07 12.85 11.61
CA PHE A 134 -6.63 14.20 11.58
C PHE A 134 -8.16 14.21 11.34
N GLY A 135 -8.77 13.03 11.20
CA GLY A 135 -10.18 12.84 10.86
C GLY A 135 -10.36 12.40 9.40
N GLU A 136 -11.25 11.44 9.17
CA GLU A 136 -11.53 10.91 7.82
C GLU A 136 -11.96 12.03 6.85
N GLY A 137 -11.41 11.99 5.64
CA GLY A 137 -11.62 13.02 4.61
C GLY A 137 -10.92 14.35 4.88
N LYS A 138 -10.09 14.46 5.93
CA LYS A 138 -9.24 15.65 6.15
C LYS A 138 -7.90 15.51 5.42
N PRO A 139 -7.32 16.61 4.91
CA PRO A 139 -6.00 16.56 4.31
C PRO A 139 -4.94 16.04 5.28
N TRP A 140 -3.99 15.24 4.78
CA TRP A 140 -2.82 14.85 5.54
C TRP A 140 -1.87 16.04 5.71
N LYS A 141 -1.40 16.29 6.93
CA LYS A 141 -0.65 17.53 7.26
C LYS A 141 0.80 17.31 7.67
N GLN A 142 1.26 16.08 7.76
CA GLN A 142 2.61 15.79 8.22
C GLN A 142 3.65 16.17 7.16
N GLU A 143 4.30 17.32 7.37
CA GLU A 143 5.24 17.92 6.42
C GLU A 143 6.38 16.99 6.02
N ARG A 144 6.90 16.20 6.97
CA ARG A 144 8.01 15.30 6.69
C ARG A 144 7.60 14.10 5.82
N VAL A 145 6.35 13.65 5.89
CA VAL A 145 5.80 12.67 4.93
C VAL A 145 5.70 13.30 3.55
N ARG A 146 5.08 14.49 3.47
CA ARG A 146 4.90 15.25 2.21
C ARG A 146 6.20 15.76 1.58
N GLN A 147 7.31 15.67 2.32
CA GLN A 147 8.63 15.93 1.79
C GLN A 147 9.13 14.82 0.85
N PHE A 148 8.70 13.57 1.06
CA PHE A 148 9.16 12.40 0.29
C PHE A 148 8.06 11.76 -0.56
N PHE A 149 6.80 12.02 -0.24
CA PHE A 149 5.64 11.48 -0.93
C PHE A 149 4.79 12.59 -1.52
N SER A 150 4.32 12.38 -2.74
CA SER A 150 3.29 13.22 -3.35
C SER A 150 1.93 12.94 -2.71
N ASP A 151 0.97 13.86 -2.87
CA ASP A 151 -0.38 13.62 -2.35
C ASP A 151 -1.07 12.42 -3.07
N ASP A 152 -0.71 12.14 -4.34
CA ASP A 152 -1.21 10.99 -5.13
C ASP A 152 -0.58 9.64 -4.73
N GLU A 153 0.50 9.68 -3.94
CA GLU A 153 1.14 8.49 -3.37
C GLU A 153 0.64 8.18 -1.95
N LEU A 154 -0.31 8.94 -1.42
CA LEU A 154 -0.85 8.75 -0.07
C LEU A 154 -2.23 8.10 -0.09
N LEU A 155 -2.34 6.90 0.49
CA LEU A 155 -3.62 6.22 0.69
C LEU A 155 -4.02 6.29 2.17
N ILE A 156 -4.84 7.27 2.53
CA ILE A 156 -5.17 7.58 3.93
C ILE A 156 -6.63 7.24 4.24
N GLY A 157 -6.85 6.33 5.17
CA GLY A 157 -8.19 6.03 5.69
C GLY A 157 -9.13 5.58 4.58
N LYS A 158 -10.17 6.38 4.29
CA LYS A 158 -11.10 6.14 3.18
C LYS A 158 -10.40 5.70 1.89
N ASP A 159 -9.40 6.46 1.45
CA ASP A 159 -8.75 6.22 0.15
C ASP A 159 -8.05 4.86 0.10
N PHE A 160 -7.44 4.44 1.22
CA PHE A 160 -6.85 3.11 1.34
C PHE A 160 -7.91 2.00 1.21
N TRP A 161 -9.04 2.15 1.91
CA TRP A 161 -10.07 1.11 1.89
C TRP A 161 -10.79 1.04 0.55
N ASP A 162 -11.04 2.18 -0.09
CA ASP A 162 -11.64 2.22 -1.42
C ASP A 162 -10.72 1.58 -2.46
N PHE A 163 -9.42 1.89 -2.38
CA PHE A 163 -8.40 1.29 -3.23
C PHE A 163 -8.32 -0.23 -3.06
N VAL A 164 -8.18 -0.71 -1.82
CA VAL A 164 -8.09 -2.17 -1.54
C VAL A 164 -9.37 -2.93 -1.93
N CYS A 165 -10.54 -2.27 -1.87
CA CYS A 165 -11.81 -2.86 -2.32
C CYS A 165 -12.04 -2.71 -3.83
N LYS A 166 -11.21 -1.93 -4.53
CA LYS A 166 -11.40 -1.47 -5.91
C LYS A 166 -12.76 -0.78 -6.12
N SER A 167 -13.26 -0.07 -5.10
CA SER A 167 -14.63 0.50 -5.09
C SER A 167 -14.68 1.82 -4.33
N ASP A 168 -15.35 2.82 -4.89
CA ASP A 168 -15.56 4.13 -4.26
C ASP A 168 -16.39 4.09 -2.96
N GLU A 169 -17.08 2.97 -2.70
CA GLU A 169 -17.84 2.71 -1.48
C GLU A 169 -17.11 1.72 -0.54
N GLY A 170 -15.88 1.34 -0.85
CA GLY A 170 -15.10 0.32 -0.13
C GLY A 170 -14.98 0.59 1.37
N TYR A 171 -14.61 1.82 1.74
CA TYR A 171 -14.54 2.28 3.11
C TYR A 171 -15.84 2.06 3.88
N LYS A 172 -16.97 2.46 3.28
CA LYS A 172 -18.30 2.32 3.88
C LYS A 172 -18.68 0.85 4.03
N ILE A 173 -18.42 0.03 3.01
CA ILE A 173 -18.67 -1.42 3.04
C ILE A 173 -17.90 -2.06 4.21
N VAL A 174 -16.61 -1.74 4.35
CA VAL A 174 -15.76 -2.24 5.43
C VAL A 174 -16.24 -1.76 6.80
N LEU A 175 -16.56 -0.47 6.93
CA LEU A 175 -17.06 0.12 8.16
C LEU A 175 -18.39 -0.50 8.61
N ASP A 176 -19.32 -0.72 7.67
CA ASP A 176 -20.61 -1.35 7.94
C ASP A 176 -20.46 -2.82 8.34
N ALA A 177 -19.57 -3.56 7.66
CA ALA A 177 -19.26 -4.94 8.05
C ALA A 177 -18.71 -4.99 9.48
N TYR A 178 -17.79 -4.09 9.82
CA TYR A 178 -17.22 -4.00 11.17
C TYR A 178 -18.29 -3.66 12.22
N LYS A 179 -19.16 -2.68 11.95
CA LYS A 179 -20.29 -2.31 12.83
C LYS A 179 -21.27 -3.48 13.03
N ASN A 180 -21.56 -4.24 11.98
CA ASN A 180 -22.47 -5.39 12.07
C ASN A 180 -21.89 -6.52 12.92
N VAL A 181 -20.59 -6.80 12.78
CA VAL A 181 -19.94 -7.81 13.62
C VAL A 181 -19.84 -7.36 15.07
N THR A 182 -19.48 -6.10 15.34
CA THR A 182 -19.43 -5.59 16.72
C THR A 182 -20.80 -5.57 17.40
N LYS A 183 -21.88 -5.23 16.69
CA LYS A 183 -23.26 -5.40 17.20
C LYS A 183 -23.54 -6.86 17.56
N ARG A 184 -23.29 -7.80 16.64
CA ARG A 184 -23.50 -9.25 16.88
C ARG A 184 -22.65 -9.77 18.04
N LEU A 185 -21.44 -9.25 18.23
CA LEU A 185 -20.55 -9.62 19.33
C LEU A 185 -21.04 -9.08 20.67
N LYS A 186 -21.55 -7.85 20.74
CA LYS A 186 -22.21 -7.34 21.95
C LYS A 186 -23.40 -8.24 22.35
N TYR A 187 -24.21 -8.68 21.39
CA TYR A 187 -25.31 -9.62 21.65
C TYR A 187 -24.83 -11.02 22.09
N LYS A 188 -23.70 -11.52 21.58
CA LYS A 188 -23.14 -12.82 22.00
C LYS A 188 -22.41 -12.78 23.33
N LYS A 189 -21.73 -11.68 23.68
CA LYS A 189 -21.06 -11.51 24.98
C LYS A 189 -22.05 -11.47 26.15
N ILE A 190 -23.31 -11.11 25.88
CA ILE A 190 -24.43 -11.23 26.82
C ILE A 190 -24.90 -12.71 26.99
N ARG A 191 -24.46 -13.64 26.13
CA ARG A 191 -24.98 -15.02 26.06
C ARG A 191 -23.97 -16.17 26.27
N ASN A 192 -22.65 -15.92 26.32
CA ASN A 192 -21.56 -16.76 26.85
C ASN A 192 -20.25 -16.49 26.10
N ASP A 193 -19.13 -16.54 26.82
CA ASP A 193 -17.75 -16.48 26.29
C ASP A 193 -17.48 -17.61 25.30
N PHE A 194 -17.01 -17.31 24.07
CA PHE A 194 -16.07 -18.16 23.29
C PHE A 194 -15.60 -17.43 22.00
N THR A 195 -14.28 -17.15 21.99
CA THR A 195 -13.31 -17.05 20.87
C THR A 195 -13.42 -15.97 19.76
N ILE A 196 -12.35 -15.18 19.67
CA ILE A 196 -12.12 -14.09 18.72
C ILE A 196 -11.78 -14.57 17.30
N SER A 197 -11.21 -15.78 17.10
CA SER A 197 -10.73 -16.23 15.77
C SER A 197 -11.82 -16.60 14.76
N ARG A 198 -12.99 -17.11 15.22
CA ARG A 198 -14.15 -17.42 14.33
C ARG A 198 -14.77 -16.17 13.69
N ASN A 199 -14.46 -14.97 14.18
CA ASN A 199 -15.10 -13.73 13.74
C ASN A 199 -14.49 -13.15 12.45
N PHE A 200 -13.22 -13.45 12.14
CA PHE A 200 -12.53 -12.95 10.94
C PHE A 200 -13.02 -13.59 9.64
N ASN A 201 -13.26 -14.89 9.68
CA ASN A 201 -13.81 -15.61 8.51
C ASN A 201 -15.21 -15.10 8.18
N ASN A 202 -16.01 -14.73 9.19
CA ASN A 202 -17.34 -14.16 8.99
C ASN A 202 -17.32 -12.75 8.39
N ILE A 203 -16.36 -11.89 8.79
CA ILE A 203 -16.19 -10.56 8.16
C ILE A 203 -15.75 -10.73 6.71
N SER A 204 -14.73 -11.55 6.46
CA SER A 204 -14.20 -11.77 5.10
C SER A 204 -15.25 -12.39 4.18
N TYR A 205 -16.04 -13.35 4.67
CA TYR A 205 -17.14 -13.96 3.91
C TYR A 205 -18.29 -12.97 3.64
N PHE A 206 -18.67 -12.15 4.63
CA PHE A 206 -19.69 -11.13 4.44
C PHE A 206 -19.25 -10.05 3.44
N LEU A 207 -18.00 -9.59 3.54
CA LEU A 207 -17.41 -8.63 2.61
C LEU A 207 -17.32 -9.21 1.20
N LYS A 208 -16.88 -10.47 1.06
CA LYS A 208 -16.86 -11.18 -0.22
C LYS A 208 -18.24 -11.19 -0.88
N ASN A 209 -19.28 -11.65 -0.19
CA ASN A 209 -20.64 -11.69 -0.74
C ASN A 209 -21.20 -10.29 -1.07
N LYS A 210 -20.83 -9.25 -0.31
CA LYS A 210 -21.28 -7.88 -0.58
C LYS A 210 -20.57 -7.28 -1.80
N LEU A 211 -19.26 -7.52 -1.94
CA LEU A 211 -18.47 -7.03 -3.06
C LEU A 211 -18.83 -7.78 -4.36
N GLU A 212 -19.08 -9.09 -4.31
CA GLU A 212 -19.59 -9.88 -5.44
C GLU A 212 -21.01 -9.48 -5.92
N GLN A 213 -21.73 -8.61 -5.19
CA GLN A 213 -23.00 -8.04 -5.65
C GLN A 213 -22.84 -6.67 -6.31
N VAL A 214 -21.66 -6.07 -6.20
CA VAL A 214 -21.31 -4.76 -6.77
C VAL A 214 -20.59 -4.91 -8.11
N TYR A 215 -19.97 -6.07 -8.36
CA TYR A 215 -19.40 -6.51 -9.63
C TYR A 215 -20.30 -7.56 -10.28
#